data_AF-A0A0F0L2L8-F1
#
_entry.id   AF-A0A0F0L2L8-F1
#
_cell.length_a   1.000
_cell.length_b   1.000
_cell.length_c   1.000
_cell.angle_alpha   90.00
_cell.angle_beta   90.00
_cell.angle_gamma   90.00
#
_symmetry.space_group_name_H-M   'P 1'
#
loop_
_entity.id
_entity.type
_entity.pdbx_description
1 polymer ?
#
loop_
_entity_poly.entity_id
_entity_poly.type
_entity_poly.pdbx_seq_one_letter_code
_entity_poly.pdbx_strand_id
1 'polypeptide(L)' 'MTSGKHRINHNGHRQLNAAIYRTVIVRMRFHEPTIAYVARPTAEGKSKRDIIRCLKRYVIREVYHLVKTDPRTGEIMS' A
#
# COMPACT_ATOMS: atom_id res chain seq x y z
N MET A 1 1.24 31.97 -11.24
CA MET A 1 0.01 31.29 -10.74
C MET A 1 0.34 29.84 -10.43
N THR A 2 0.70 29.53 -9.18
CA THR A 2 0.97 28.15 -8.76
C THR A 2 -0.34 27.40 -8.75
N SER A 3 -0.52 26.46 -9.68
CA SER A 3 -1.64 25.50 -9.68
C SER A 3 -1.83 25.00 -8.25
N GLY A 4 -3.01 25.22 -7.64
CA GLY A 4 -3.33 25.03 -6.21
C GLY A 4 -3.21 23.60 -5.64
N LYS A 5 -2.12 22.91 -5.97
CA LYS A 5 -1.76 21.56 -5.55
C LYS A 5 -0.76 21.68 -4.41
N HIS A 6 -1.26 21.86 -3.20
CA HIS A 6 -0.44 21.85 -2.00
C HIS A 6 -0.09 20.40 -1.61
N ARG A 7 1.19 20.03 -1.71
CA ARG A 7 1.70 18.76 -1.14
C ARG A 7 1.94 18.98 0.35
N ILE A 8 1.11 18.33 1.19
CA ILE A 8 1.21 18.39 2.66
C ILE A 8 2.58 17.91 3.17
N ASN A 9 3.22 16.96 2.48
CA ASN A 9 4.56 16.51 2.82
C ASN A 9 5.41 16.33 1.55
N HIS A 10 6.42 17.20 1.38
CA HIS A 10 7.24 17.25 0.17
C HIS A 10 8.13 16.01 0.05
N ASN A 11 8.67 15.54 1.17
CA ASN A 11 9.64 14.45 1.19
C ASN A 11 8.99 13.08 1.41
N GLY A 12 7.88 13.03 2.15
CA GLY A 12 7.25 11.77 2.57
C GLY A 12 8.21 10.85 3.34
N HIS A 13 7.72 9.71 3.81
CA HIS A 13 8.57 8.76 4.55
C HIS A 13 9.22 7.75 3.60
N ARG A 14 10.46 8.02 3.16
CA ARG A 14 11.17 7.19 2.16
C ARG A 14 11.33 5.72 2.57
N GLN A 15 11.67 5.46 3.84
CA GLN A 15 11.88 4.09 4.33
C GLN A 15 10.58 3.26 4.29
N LEU A 16 9.50 3.78 4.88
CA LEU A 16 8.14 3.22 4.77
C LEU A 16 7.74 2.93 3.32
N ASN A 17 7.94 3.89 2.40
CA ASN A 17 7.61 3.71 0.99
C ASN A 17 8.40 2.56 0.33
N ALA A 18 9.65 2.37 0.72
CA ALA A 18 10.50 1.27 0.28
C ALA A 18 10.10 -0.07 0.92
N ALA A 19 9.77 -0.08 2.23
CA ALA A 19 9.29 -1.26 2.93
C ALA A 19 7.99 -1.79 2.30
N ILE A 20 6.99 -0.93 2.10
CA ILE A 20 5.72 -1.30 1.46
C ILE A 20 5.96 -1.80 0.03
N TYR A 21 6.88 -1.17 -0.72
CA TYR A 21 7.22 -1.65 -2.05
C TYR A 21 7.80 -3.07 -2.02
N ARG A 22 8.76 -3.33 -1.13
CA ARG A 22 9.34 -4.68 -0.95
C ARG A 22 8.30 -5.71 -0.54
N THR A 23 7.43 -5.37 0.43
CA THR A 23 6.31 -6.23 0.84
C THR A 23 5.44 -6.61 -0.34
N VAL A 24 5.07 -5.64 -1.19
CA VAL A 24 4.27 -5.91 -2.39
C VAL A 24 5.00 -6.86 -3.34
N ILE A 25 6.28 -6.64 -3.63
CA ILE A 25 7.07 -7.52 -4.52
C ILE A 25 7.14 -8.96 -3.98
N VAL A 26 7.35 -9.12 -2.67
CA VAL A 26 7.38 -10.45 -2.03
C VAL A 26 6.00 -11.11 -2.09
N ARG A 27 4.92 -10.37 -1.80
CA ARG A 27 3.54 -10.89 -1.86
C ARG A 27 3.14 -11.30 -3.28
N MET A 28 3.58 -10.58 -4.30
CA MET A 28 3.35 -10.98 -5.70
C MET A 28 4.01 -12.31 -6.08
N ARG A 29 4.96 -12.82 -5.27
CA ARG A 29 5.66 -14.08 -5.52
C ARG A 29 5.20 -15.24 -4.63
N PHE A 30 4.78 -14.95 -3.39
CA PHE A 30 4.56 -16.00 -2.38
C PHE A 30 3.23 -15.90 -1.62
N HIS A 31 2.41 -14.88 -1.88
CA HIS A 31 1.15 -14.69 -1.18
C HIS A 31 -0.02 -14.96 -2.12
N GLU A 32 -0.63 -16.13 -1.99
CA GLU A 32 -1.70 -16.62 -2.87
C GLU A 32 -2.83 -15.59 -3.10
N PRO A 33 -3.39 -14.91 -2.08
CA PRO A 33 -4.41 -13.89 -2.31
C PRO A 33 -3.92 -12.73 -3.18
N THR A 34 -2.64 -12.34 -3.06
CA THR A 34 -2.06 -11.29 -3.90
C THR A 34 -1.79 -11.79 -5.32
N ILE A 35 -1.33 -13.03 -5.50
CA ILE A 35 -1.13 -13.65 -6.81
C ILE A 35 -2.46 -13.72 -7.57
N ALA A 36 -3.51 -14.24 -6.92
CA ALA A 36 -4.86 -14.28 -7.47
C ALA A 36 -5.38 -12.87 -7.81
N TYR A 37 -5.18 -11.90 -6.89
CA TYR A 37 -5.53 -10.51 -7.17
C TYR A 37 -4.77 -9.93 -8.35
N VAL A 38 -3.50 -10.29 -8.60
CA VAL A 38 -2.70 -9.79 -9.73
C VAL A 38 -3.19 -10.37 -11.05
N ALA A 39 -3.64 -11.63 -11.08
CA ALA A 39 -4.12 -12.28 -12.30
C ALA A 39 -5.31 -11.54 -12.93
N ARG A 40 -6.31 -11.14 -12.12
CA ARG A 40 -7.51 -10.43 -12.58
C ARG A 40 -7.23 -9.09 -13.31
N PRO A 41 -6.57 -8.08 -12.73
CA PRO A 41 -6.24 -6.82 -13.39
C PRO A 41 -5.21 -6.97 -14.51
N THR A 42 -4.38 -8.03 -14.47
CA THR A 42 -3.51 -8.36 -15.61
C THR A 42 -4.34 -8.80 -16.81
N ALA A 43 -5.36 -9.63 -16.60
CA ALA A 43 -6.31 -10.02 -17.65
C ALA A 43 -7.12 -8.82 -18.19
N GLU A 44 -7.41 -7.83 -17.34
CA GLU A 44 -8.03 -6.55 -17.73
C GLU A 44 -7.07 -5.58 -18.45
N GLY A 45 -5.81 -5.96 -18.68
CA GLY A 45 -4.82 -5.14 -19.39
C GLY A 45 -4.18 -4.02 -18.56
N LYS A 46 -4.30 -4.03 -17.22
CA LYS A 46 -3.62 -3.04 -16.38
C LYS A 46 -2.11 -3.24 -16.40
N SER A 47 -1.37 -2.13 -16.47
CA SER A 47 0.08 -2.19 -16.40
C SER A 47 0.56 -2.71 -15.04
N LYS A 48 1.71 -3.38 -15.02
CA LYS A 48 2.37 -3.82 -13.78
C LYS A 48 2.54 -2.67 -12.78
N ARG A 49 2.82 -1.45 -13.28
CA ARG A 49 2.97 -0.25 -12.45
C ARG A 49 1.65 0.14 -11.77
N ASP A 50 0.52 0.03 -12.46
CA ASP A 50 -0.80 0.33 -11.90
C ASP A 50 -1.21 -0.71 -10.87
N ILE A 51 -0.97 -1.99 -11.16
CA ILE A 51 -1.20 -3.10 -10.23
C ILE A 51 -0.40 -2.91 -8.93
N ILE A 52 0.90 -2.61 -9.04
CA ILE A 52 1.74 -2.33 -7.86
C ILE A 52 1.17 -1.14 -7.07
N ARG A 53 0.74 -0.05 -7.72
CA ARG A 53 0.13 1.10 -7.01
C ARG A 53 -1.16 0.71 -6.28
N CYS A 54 -2.00 -0.15 -6.85
CA CYS A 54 -3.17 -0.69 -6.16
C CYS A 54 -2.77 -1.53 -4.94
N LEU A 55 -1.81 -2.45 -5.11
CA LEU A 55 -1.33 -3.31 -4.03
C LEU A 55 -0.71 -2.51 -2.87
N LYS A 56 0.08 -1.47 -3.15
CA LYS A 56 0.63 -0.59 -2.09
C LYS A 56 -0.48 0.02 -1.23
N ARG A 57 -1.63 0.39 -1.83
CA ARG A 57 -2.78 0.93 -1.07
C ARG A 57 -3.43 -0.13 -0.19
N TYR A 58 -3.57 -1.36 -0.69
CA TYR A 58 -4.12 -2.47 0.12
C TYR A 58 -3.22 -2.77 1.32
N VAL A 59 -1.90 -2.89 1.09
CA VAL A 59 -0.93 -3.14 2.17
C VAL A 59 -0.94 -2.01 3.20
N ILE A 60 -0.98 -0.74 2.78
CA ILE A 60 -1.08 0.38 3.73
C ILE A 60 -2.34 0.30 4.57
N ARG A 61 -3.50 -0.04 3.98
CA ARG A 61 -4.75 -0.14 4.75
C ARG A 61 -4.68 -1.25 5.78
N GLU A 62 -4.16 -2.41 5.40
CA GLU A 62 -3.94 -3.54 6.30
C GLU A 62 -3.01 -3.15 7.46
N VAL A 63 -1.84 -2.59 7.16
CA VAL A 63 -0.90 -2.10 8.19
C VAL A 63 -1.53 -1.04 9.07
N TYR A 64 -2.31 -0.12 8.51
CA TYR A 64 -3.02 0.89 9.29
C TYR A 64 -3.98 0.22 10.28
N HIS A 65 -4.77 -0.78 9.86
CA HIS A 65 -5.67 -1.48 10.76
C HIS A 65 -4.96 -2.29 11.83
N LEU A 66 -3.75 -2.80 11.55
CA LEU A 66 -2.91 -3.52 12.53
C LEU A 66 -2.26 -2.58 13.57
N VAL A 67 -1.87 -1.37 13.15
CA VAL A 67 -1.17 -0.42 14.04
C VAL A 67 -2.13 0.59 14.65
N LYS A 68 -3.38 0.62 14.19
CA LYS A 68 -4.40 1.53 14.71
C LYS A 68 -4.63 1.22 16.19
N THR A 69 -4.32 2.21 17.01
CA THR A 69 -4.58 2.20 18.44
C THR A 69 -6.08 2.31 18.70
N ASP A 70 -6.60 1.56 19.68
CA ASP A 70 -7.95 1.81 20.20
C ASP A 70 -7.96 3.20 20.85
N PRO A 71 -8.77 4.17 20.37
CA PRO A 71 -8.81 5.50 20.93
C PRO A 71 -9.32 5.55 22.39
N ARG A 72 -9.92 4.47 22.90
CA ARG A 72 -10.41 4.37 24.28
C ARG A 72 -9.37 3.81 25.25
N THR A 73 -8.56 2.86 24.78
CA THR A 73 -7.62 2.11 25.64
C THR A 73 -6.18 2.58 25.45
N GLY A 74 -5.85 3.20 24.31
CA GLY A 74 -4.47 3.59 23.99
C GLY A 74 -3.58 2.41 23.57
N GLU A 75 -4.14 1.22 23.41
CA GLU A 75 -3.44 0.00 23.04
C GLU A 75 -3.51 -0.27 21.54
N ILE A 76 -2.44 -0.83 20.98
CA ILE A 76 -2.41 -1.30 19.59
C ILE A 76 -3.25 -2.59 19.52
N MET A 77 -4.20 -2.64 18.58
CA MET A 77 -4.96 -3.86 18.31
C MET A 77 -4.01 -4.93 17.73
N SER A 78 -3.52 -5.84 18.59
CA SER A 78 -2.68 -6.98 18.23
C SER A 78 -3.47 -8.21 17.84
#